data_AF-A0A9D7VNP8-F1
#
_entry.id   AF-A0A9D7VNP8-F1
#
_cell.length_a   1.000
_cell.length_b   1.000
_cell.length_c   1.000
_cell.angle_alpha   90.00
_cell.angle_beta   90.00
_cell.angle_gamma   90.00
#
_symmetry.space_group_name_H-M   'P 1'
#
loop_
_entity.id
_entity.type
_entity.pdbx_description
1 polymer ?
#
loop_
_entity_poly.entity_id
_entity_poly.type
_entity_poly.pdbx_seq_one_letter_code
_entity_poly.pdbx_strand_id
1 'polypeptide(L)'
;MASIDTLLGLKVLDTEIRAITGYEGKSETLLAFERGEANIDGQTMPNYTGKVQPMIDEGKAVPLFSQGFIDGKGKLVADPSVPDLPTVADVYRSLNDGADPEGPAWSAYMAMTGATVSLGRVLMVHEDAPDAAVEALEQGIASMLADPVFLKEIDASLNGYTPYAGEELEAAINATKAMSEDDKTWLQDFLARAYGARFE
;
A
#
# COMPACT_ATOMS: atom_id res chain seq x y z
N MET A 1 10.66 8.96 3.76
CA MET A 1 10.46 8.30 5.07
C MET A 1 10.13 6.83 4.83
N ALA A 2 10.60 5.89 5.65
CA ALA A 2 10.13 4.50 5.57
C ALA A 2 8.61 4.48 5.78
N SER A 3 7.85 4.00 4.80
CA SER A 3 6.39 3.98 4.90
C SER A 3 5.92 2.85 5.80
N ILE A 4 4.79 3.07 6.48
CA ILE A 4 4.28 2.15 7.52
C ILE A 4 4.01 0.74 6.98
N ASP A 5 3.53 0.63 5.73
CA ASP A 5 3.36 -0.62 5.00
C ASP A 5 4.67 -1.41 4.90
N THR A 6 5.76 -0.74 4.51
CA THR A 6 7.08 -1.37 4.37
C THR A 6 7.61 -1.83 5.73
N LEU A 7 7.43 -1.03 6.78
CA LEU A 7 7.85 -1.42 8.14
C LEU A 7 7.06 -2.62 8.65
N LEU A 8 5.74 -2.64 8.41
CA LEU A 8 4.87 -3.74 8.83
C LEU A 8 5.13 -5.01 8.02
N GLY A 9 5.34 -4.90 6.71
CA GLY A 9 5.68 -6.05 5.86
C GLY A 9 6.98 -6.72 6.32
N LEU A 10 8.01 -5.93 6.58
CA LEU A 10 9.27 -6.44 7.14
C LEU A 10 9.09 -6.98 8.57
N LYS A 11 8.18 -6.41 9.36
CA LYS A 11 7.86 -6.93 10.70
C LYS A 11 7.10 -8.26 10.65
N VAL A 12 6.21 -8.46 9.69
CA VAL A 12 5.53 -9.75 9.43
C VAL A 12 6.55 -10.83 9.08
N LEU A 13 7.57 -10.47 8.30
CA LEU A 13 8.70 -11.36 7.95
C LEU A 13 9.75 -11.50 9.07
N ASP A 14 9.44 -11.00 10.28
CA ASP A 14 10.31 -10.97 11.46
C ASP A 14 11.75 -10.49 11.18
N THR A 15 11.89 -9.49 10.31
CA THR A 15 13.18 -8.93 9.94
C THR A 15 13.61 -7.86 10.93
N GLU A 16 14.86 -7.94 11.40
CA GLU A 16 15.47 -6.86 12.18
C GLU A 16 15.81 -5.67 11.27
N ILE A 17 15.11 -4.55 11.45
CA ILE A 17 15.29 -3.35 10.63
C ILE A 17 15.53 -2.10 11.48
N ARG A 18 16.38 -1.22 10.99
CA ARG A 18 16.54 0.14 11.50
C ARG A 18 15.91 1.13 10.51
N ALA A 19 14.76 1.67 10.86
CA ALA A 19 14.11 2.68 10.03
C ALA A 19 14.90 3.98 10.05
N ILE A 20 15.11 4.57 8.86
CA ILE A 20 15.67 5.91 8.71
C ILE A 20 14.51 6.86 8.39
N THR A 21 14.25 7.79 9.30
CA THR A 21 13.20 8.81 9.16
C THR A 21 13.80 10.14 8.69
N GLY A 22 12.95 11.09 8.27
CA GLY A 22 13.38 12.44 7.90
C GLY A 22 13.47 12.75 6.40
N TYR A 23 13.46 11.74 5.51
CA TYR A 23 13.32 11.98 4.07
C TYR A 23 11.90 12.44 3.70
N GLU A 24 11.79 13.50 2.91
CA GLU A 24 10.53 14.18 2.55
C GLU A 24 9.60 13.35 1.66
N GLY A 25 10.16 12.49 0.80
CA GLY A 25 9.37 11.71 -0.15
C GLY A 25 10.08 10.45 -0.64
N LYS A 26 9.40 9.75 -1.56
CA LYS A 26 9.88 8.48 -2.14
C LYS A 26 11.06 8.68 -3.11
N SER A 27 11.14 9.84 -3.76
CA SER A 27 12.30 10.17 -4.61
C SER A 27 13.58 10.34 -3.78
N GLU A 28 13.46 10.95 -2.59
CA GLU A 28 14.58 11.17 -1.67
C GLU A 28 15.01 9.86 -1.00
N THR A 29 14.07 8.96 -0.65
CA THR A 29 14.45 7.63 -0.13
C THR A 29 15.10 6.76 -1.19
N LEU A 30 14.67 6.84 -2.46
CA LEU A 30 15.33 6.14 -3.56
C LEU A 30 16.76 6.65 -3.75
N LEU A 31 16.97 7.96 -3.72
CA LEU A 31 18.32 8.54 -3.82
C LEU A 31 19.22 8.12 -2.65
N ALA A 32 18.66 8.00 -1.44
CA ALA A 32 19.39 7.47 -0.29
C ALA A 32 19.80 6.00 -0.49
N PHE A 33 18.92 5.19 -1.08
CA PHE A 33 19.23 3.81 -1.47
C PHE A 33 20.33 3.75 -2.55
N GLU A 34 20.22 4.55 -3.60
CA GLU A 34 21.23 4.64 -4.67
C GLU A 34 22.63 5.05 -4.14
N ARG A 35 22.68 5.87 -3.09
CA ARG A 35 23.92 6.32 -2.45
C ARG A 35 24.45 5.37 -1.37
N GLY A 36 23.72 4.30 -1.06
CA GLY A 36 24.06 3.37 0.01
C GLY A 36 23.85 3.91 1.43
N GLU A 37 23.06 4.99 1.58
CA GLU A 37 22.62 5.50 2.89
C GLU A 37 21.54 4.58 3.51
N ALA A 38 20.77 3.90 2.66
CA ALA A 38 19.81 2.87 3.03
C ALA A 38 20.03 1.58 2.21
N ASN A 39 19.85 0.43 2.84
CA ASN A 39 20.05 -0.89 2.22
C ASN A 39 18.75 -1.51 1.69
N ILE A 40 17.61 -1.03 2.19
CA ILE A 40 16.27 -1.46 1.80
C ILE A 40 15.46 -0.20 1.59
N ASP A 41 14.67 -0.17 0.51
CA ASP A 41 13.80 0.93 0.17
C ASP A 41 12.48 0.41 -0.40
N GLY A 42 11.38 1.00 0.05
CA GLY A 42 10.04 0.69 -0.42
C GLY A 42 9.57 1.79 -1.36
N GLN A 43 9.24 1.47 -2.61
CA GLN A 43 8.90 2.45 -3.65
C GLN A 43 7.46 2.32 -4.12
N THR A 44 6.93 3.42 -4.67
CA THR A 44 5.65 3.40 -5.39
C THR A 44 5.84 2.75 -6.75
N MET A 45 4.79 2.15 -7.31
CA MET A 45 4.88 1.47 -8.59
C MET A 45 5.42 2.35 -9.74
N PRO A 46 5.04 3.64 -9.88
CA PRO A 46 5.65 4.50 -10.89
C PRO A 46 7.18 4.66 -10.74
N ASN A 47 7.69 4.78 -9.50
CA ASN A 47 9.14 4.83 -9.26
C ASN A 47 9.78 3.45 -9.47
N TYR A 48 9.10 2.37 -9.10
CA TYR A 48 9.57 1.02 -9.33
C TYR A 48 9.82 0.77 -10.83
N THR A 49 8.80 0.94 -11.66
CA THR A 49 8.90 0.73 -13.12
C THR A 49 9.84 1.72 -13.79
N GLY A 50 9.80 2.99 -13.40
CA GLY A 50 10.56 4.05 -14.08
C GLY A 50 12.02 4.18 -13.65
N LYS A 51 12.37 3.77 -12.43
CA LYS A 51 13.71 4.03 -11.84
C LYS A 51 14.36 2.79 -11.23
N VAL A 52 13.59 1.94 -10.53
CA VAL A 52 14.15 0.75 -9.87
C VAL A 52 14.35 -0.40 -10.85
N GLN A 53 13.45 -0.60 -11.82
CA GLN A 53 13.57 -1.68 -12.81
C GLN A 53 14.89 -1.62 -13.58
N PRO A 54 15.36 -0.46 -14.11
CA PRO A 54 16.70 -0.36 -14.68
C PRO A 54 17.82 -0.78 -13.72
N MET A 55 17.70 -0.48 -12.42
CA MET A 55 18.69 -0.90 -11.42
C MET A 55 18.69 -2.41 -11.23
N ILE A 56 17.53 -3.07 -11.30
CA ILE A 56 17.41 -4.53 -11.24
C ILE A 56 18.05 -5.16 -12.48
N ASP A 57 17.75 -4.62 -13.67
CA ASP A 57 18.30 -5.10 -14.95
C ASP A 57 19.84 -4.98 -14.98
N GLU A 58 20.39 -3.95 -14.34
CA GLU A 58 21.83 -3.73 -14.16
C GLU A 58 22.45 -4.53 -12.99
N GLY A 59 21.65 -5.31 -12.24
CA GLY A 59 22.11 -6.10 -11.10
C GLY A 59 22.50 -5.27 -9.86
N LYS A 60 22.01 -4.02 -9.77
CA LYS A 60 22.28 -3.09 -8.65
C LYS A 60 21.19 -3.12 -7.57
N ALA A 61 20.03 -3.71 -7.86
CA ALA A 61 18.94 -3.87 -6.91
C ALA A 61 18.33 -5.27 -7.03
N VAL A 62 17.73 -5.76 -5.93
CA VAL A 62 17.01 -7.03 -5.89
C VAL A 62 15.61 -6.76 -5.34
N PRO A 63 14.54 -7.07 -6.09
CA PRO A 63 13.18 -6.93 -5.57
C PRO A 63 12.92 -8.01 -4.52
N LEU A 64 12.36 -7.63 -3.37
CA LEU A 64 12.08 -8.56 -2.27
C LEU A 64 10.65 -9.09 -2.34
N PHE A 65 9.68 -8.17 -2.39
CA PHE A 65 8.25 -8.46 -2.48
C PHE A 65 7.49 -7.21 -2.91
N SER A 66 6.27 -7.40 -3.40
CA SER A 66 5.26 -6.33 -3.48
C SER A 66 4.49 -6.26 -2.16
N GLN A 67 3.97 -5.07 -1.82
CA GLN A 67 3.01 -4.94 -0.72
C GLN A 67 1.69 -5.67 -1.03
N GLY A 68 1.48 -6.09 -2.29
CA GLY A 68 0.21 -6.59 -2.78
C GLY A 68 -0.89 -5.54 -2.70
N PHE A 69 -2.13 -6.01 -2.80
CA PHE A 69 -3.32 -5.18 -2.85
C PHE A 69 -4.44 -5.85 -2.05
N ILE A 70 -5.26 -5.08 -1.35
CA ILE A 70 -6.43 -5.61 -0.65
C ILE A 70 -7.63 -5.53 -1.59
N ASP A 71 -8.17 -6.70 -1.96
CA ASP A 71 -9.35 -6.77 -2.82
C ASP A 71 -10.63 -6.37 -2.08
N GLY A 72 -11.74 -6.21 -2.82
CA GLY A 72 -13.05 -5.88 -2.24
C GLY A 72 -13.62 -6.92 -1.26
N LYS A 73 -12.93 -8.05 -1.04
CA LYS A 73 -13.28 -9.08 -0.05
C LYS A 73 -12.35 -9.06 1.16
N GLY A 74 -11.46 -8.08 1.26
CA GLY A 74 -10.51 -7.94 2.36
C GLY A 74 -9.34 -8.93 2.29
N LYS A 75 -9.06 -9.53 1.12
CA LYS A 75 -7.95 -10.46 0.94
C LYS A 75 -6.76 -9.78 0.29
N LEU A 76 -5.56 -10.14 0.74
CA LEU A 76 -4.33 -9.76 0.06
C LEU A 76 -4.22 -10.55 -1.25
N VAL A 77 -4.05 -9.83 -2.36
CA VAL A 77 -3.79 -10.35 -3.69
C VAL A 77 -2.50 -9.74 -4.25
N ALA A 78 -1.95 -10.34 -5.29
CA ALA A 78 -0.80 -9.80 -6.00
C ALA A 78 -1.12 -8.42 -6.59
N ASP A 79 -0.12 -7.55 -6.66
CA ASP A 79 -0.26 -6.27 -7.34
C ASP A 79 -0.34 -6.52 -8.86
N PRO A 80 -1.41 -6.06 -9.55
CA PRO A 80 -1.59 -6.31 -10.99
C PRO A 80 -0.50 -5.68 -11.86
N SER A 81 0.22 -4.68 -11.35
CA SER A 81 1.32 -4.02 -12.08
C SER A 81 2.65 -4.78 -11.98
N VAL A 82 2.79 -5.70 -11.01
CA VAL A 82 3.98 -6.57 -10.83
C VAL A 82 3.55 -7.98 -10.38
N PRO A 83 2.80 -8.71 -11.23
CA PRO A 83 2.19 -9.99 -10.85
C PRO A 83 3.22 -11.09 -10.56
N ASP A 84 4.45 -10.95 -11.06
CA ASP A 84 5.53 -11.91 -10.86
C ASP A 84 6.28 -11.72 -9.54
N LEU A 85 6.09 -10.59 -8.84
CA LEU A 85 6.68 -10.37 -7.53
C LEU A 85 5.85 -11.05 -6.43
N PRO A 86 6.49 -11.80 -5.52
CA PRO A 86 5.76 -12.38 -4.40
C PRO A 86 5.18 -11.28 -3.51
N THR A 87 4.02 -11.53 -2.92
CA THR A 87 3.50 -10.67 -1.84
C THR A 87 4.22 -10.96 -0.52
N VAL A 88 4.03 -10.10 0.49
CA VAL A 88 4.50 -10.38 1.86
C VAL A 88 3.99 -11.73 2.37
N ALA A 89 2.74 -12.11 2.06
CA ALA A 89 2.20 -13.41 2.45
C ALA A 89 2.90 -14.58 1.75
N ASP A 90 3.25 -14.43 0.47
CA ASP A 90 3.96 -15.47 -0.27
C ASP A 90 5.38 -15.66 0.27
N VAL A 91 6.08 -14.56 0.56
CA VAL A 91 7.39 -14.62 1.21
C VAL A 91 7.27 -15.23 2.61
N TYR A 92 6.29 -14.82 3.41
CA TYR A 92 6.07 -15.40 4.74
C TYR A 92 5.87 -16.92 4.66
N ARG A 93 4.98 -17.40 3.79
CA ARG A 93 4.76 -18.84 3.58
C ARG A 93 6.03 -19.56 3.16
N SER A 94 6.84 -18.94 2.31
CA SER A 94 8.13 -19.52 1.87
C SER A 94 9.13 -19.69 3.02
N LEU A 95 9.07 -18.82 4.03
CA LEU A 95 9.95 -18.84 5.20
C LEU A 95 9.41 -19.69 6.36
N ASN A 96 8.13 -20.02 6.35
CA ASN A 96 7.43 -20.67 7.47
C ASN A 96 6.72 -21.97 7.06
N ASP A 97 7.35 -22.79 6.20
CA ASP A 97 6.84 -24.10 5.78
C ASP A 97 5.39 -24.10 5.25
N GLY A 98 4.99 -23.01 4.58
CA GLY A 98 3.65 -22.84 4.02
C GLY A 98 2.59 -22.33 5.00
N ALA A 99 2.94 -22.04 6.26
CA ALA A 99 2.03 -21.43 7.22
C ALA A 99 1.62 -20.01 6.78
N ASP A 100 0.33 -19.70 6.90
CA ASP A 100 -0.18 -18.35 6.64
C ASP A 100 0.23 -17.38 7.76
N PRO A 101 0.51 -16.11 7.42
CA PRO A 101 0.79 -15.10 8.44
C PRO A 101 -0.45 -14.82 9.31
N GLU A 102 -0.21 -14.66 10.60
CA GLU A 102 -1.25 -14.37 11.58
C GLU A 102 -0.75 -13.43 12.69
N GLY A 103 -1.65 -13.07 13.60
CA GLY A 103 -1.35 -12.22 14.74
C GLY A 103 -1.33 -10.72 14.42
N PRO A 104 -1.00 -9.88 15.42
CA PRO A 104 -1.26 -8.44 15.35
C PRO A 104 -0.39 -7.71 14.32
N ALA A 105 0.83 -8.21 14.03
CA ALA A 105 1.65 -7.66 12.96
C ALA A 105 1.00 -7.85 11.58
N TRP A 106 0.40 -9.03 11.35
CA TRP A 106 -0.32 -9.31 10.12
C TRP A 106 -1.63 -8.52 10.03
N SER A 107 -2.40 -8.44 11.11
CA SER A 107 -3.61 -7.61 11.17
C SER A 107 -3.30 -6.14 10.85
N ALA A 108 -2.26 -5.57 11.48
CA ALA A 108 -1.82 -4.21 11.22
C ALA A 108 -1.35 -4.03 9.77
N TYR A 109 -0.59 -4.98 9.23
CA TYR A 109 -0.17 -4.97 7.83
C TYR A 109 -1.37 -4.92 6.88
N MET A 110 -2.35 -5.80 7.04
CA MET A 110 -3.55 -5.84 6.22
C MET A 110 -4.33 -4.52 6.27
N ALA A 111 -4.52 -3.97 7.47
CA ALA A 111 -5.22 -2.70 7.66
C ALA A 111 -4.48 -1.54 6.99
N MET A 112 -3.17 -1.42 7.21
CA MET A 112 -2.38 -0.33 6.66
C MET A 112 -2.21 -0.43 5.14
N THR A 113 -1.98 -1.63 4.59
CA THR A 113 -1.93 -1.85 3.13
C THR A 113 -3.28 -1.55 2.47
N GLY A 114 -4.39 -1.89 3.13
CA GLY A 114 -5.72 -1.47 2.69
C GLY A 114 -5.84 0.06 2.60
N ALA A 115 -5.38 0.77 3.63
CA ALA A 115 -5.46 2.23 3.69
C ALA A 115 -4.49 2.96 2.75
N THR A 116 -3.22 2.55 2.69
CA THR A 116 -2.15 3.31 2.03
C THR A 116 -1.89 2.87 0.60
N VAL A 117 -2.13 1.60 0.28
CA VAL A 117 -1.94 1.05 -1.07
C VAL A 117 -3.26 0.98 -1.80
N SER A 118 -4.27 0.33 -1.20
CA SER A 118 -5.52 0.01 -1.89
C SER A 118 -6.47 1.20 -2.00
N LEU A 119 -6.56 2.01 -0.93
CA LEU A 119 -7.26 3.30 -0.89
C LEU A 119 -6.31 4.50 -1.01
N GLY A 120 -5.08 4.32 -1.51
CA GLY A 120 -4.06 5.37 -1.48
C GLY A 120 -4.43 6.69 -2.19
N ARG A 121 -5.48 6.69 -3.04
CA ARG A 121 -5.99 7.87 -3.76
C ARG A 121 -7.51 7.88 -3.76
N VAL A 122 -8.12 8.46 -2.73
CA VAL A 122 -9.57 8.66 -2.63
C VAL A 122 -9.93 10.13 -2.91
N LEU A 123 -10.93 10.35 -3.75
CA LEU A 123 -11.58 11.65 -3.86
C LEU A 123 -12.60 11.78 -2.73
N MET A 124 -12.39 12.76 -1.85
CA MET A 124 -13.27 13.02 -0.71
C MET A 124 -13.92 14.39 -0.84
N VAL A 125 -15.19 14.49 -0.45
CA VAL A 125 -15.92 15.75 -0.31
C VAL A 125 -16.11 16.05 1.18
N HIS A 126 -16.26 17.33 1.52
CA HIS A 126 -16.52 17.73 2.90
C HIS A 126 -17.93 17.28 3.34
N GLU A 127 -18.12 17.00 4.63
CA GLU A 127 -19.39 16.50 5.18
C GLU A 127 -20.57 17.47 5.04
N ASP A 128 -20.30 18.76 4.81
CA ASP A 128 -21.31 19.80 4.59
C ASP A 128 -21.59 20.08 3.11
N ALA A 129 -21.01 19.31 2.19
CA ALA A 129 -21.26 19.43 0.77
C ALA A 129 -22.77 19.21 0.50
N PRO A 130 -23.43 20.09 -0.29
CA PRO A 130 -24.84 19.91 -0.60
C PRO A 130 -25.12 18.57 -1.28
N ASP A 131 -26.19 17.87 -0.90
CA ASP A 131 -26.56 16.56 -1.46
C ASP A 131 -26.53 16.54 -3.00
N ALA A 132 -27.03 17.61 -3.63
CA ALA A 132 -27.04 17.75 -5.09
C ALA A 132 -25.63 17.80 -5.71
N ALA A 133 -24.63 18.32 -4.99
CA ALA A 133 -23.23 18.34 -5.44
C ALA A 133 -22.58 16.95 -5.28
N VAL A 134 -22.89 16.23 -4.20
CA VAL A 134 -22.45 14.85 -3.99
C VAL A 134 -23.01 13.95 -5.09
N GLU A 135 -24.32 14.02 -5.33
CA GLU A 135 -25.00 13.24 -6.36
C GLU A 135 -24.43 13.54 -7.77
N ALA A 136 -24.19 14.82 -8.08
CA ALA A 136 -23.60 15.20 -9.36
C ALA A 136 -22.17 14.65 -9.54
N LEU A 137 -21.37 14.62 -8.47
CA LEU A 137 -20.02 14.06 -8.49
C LEU A 137 -20.04 12.54 -8.71
N GLU A 138 -20.90 11.82 -7.98
CA GLU A 138 -21.07 10.38 -8.11
C GLU A 138 -21.53 9.99 -9.52
N GLN A 139 -22.53 10.68 -10.07
CA GLN A 139 -23.00 10.48 -11.44
C GLN A 139 -21.90 10.77 -12.47
N GLY A 140 -21.10 11.81 -12.25
CA GLY A 140 -19.97 12.15 -13.10
C GLY A 140 -18.91 11.06 -13.11
N ILE A 141 -18.51 10.55 -11.93
CA ILE A 141 -17.54 9.47 -11.81
C ILE A 141 -18.09 8.18 -12.45
N ALA A 142 -19.35 7.82 -12.18
CA ALA A 142 -19.97 6.64 -12.79
C ALA A 142 -19.99 6.72 -14.31
N SER A 143 -20.31 7.90 -14.87
CA SER A 143 -20.30 8.12 -16.32
C SER A 143 -18.88 8.03 -16.90
N MET A 144 -17.90 8.59 -16.20
CA MET A 144 -16.48 8.53 -16.59
C MET A 144 -15.97 7.09 -16.60
N LEU A 145 -16.29 6.29 -15.57
CA LEU A 145 -15.90 4.88 -15.48
C LEU A 145 -16.64 3.98 -16.46
N ALA A 146 -17.77 4.42 -17.01
CA ALA A 146 -18.50 3.73 -18.06
C ALA A 146 -18.06 4.13 -19.49
N ASP A 147 -17.22 5.17 -19.64
CA ASP A 147 -16.79 5.66 -20.95
C ASP A 147 -15.61 4.82 -21.50
N PRO A 148 -15.81 4.04 -22.58
CA PRO A 148 -14.76 3.20 -23.14
C PRO A 148 -13.61 4.01 -23.78
N VAL A 149 -13.85 5.26 -24.20
CA VAL A 149 -12.79 6.14 -24.72
C VAL A 149 -11.88 6.55 -23.57
N PHE A 150 -12.46 7.02 -22.47
CA PHE A 150 -11.71 7.36 -21.26
C PHE A 150 -10.90 6.17 -20.73
N LEU A 151 -11.55 5.02 -20.54
CA LEU A 151 -10.88 3.81 -20.04
C LEU A 151 -9.70 3.40 -20.91
N LYS A 152 -9.83 3.50 -22.24
CA LYS A 152 -8.73 3.21 -23.17
C LYS A 152 -7.57 4.21 -23.05
N GLU A 153 -7.86 5.49 -22.84
CA GLU A 153 -6.83 6.51 -22.68
C GLU A 153 -6.05 6.36 -21.37
N ILE A 154 -6.72 5.92 -20.30
CA ILE A 154 -6.10 5.78 -18.98
C ILE A 154 -5.54 4.38 -18.70
N ASP A 155 -5.84 3.37 -19.51
CA ASP A 155 -5.43 1.97 -19.30
C ASP A 155 -3.94 1.82 -18.98
N ALA A 156 -3.09 2.43 -19.80
CA ALA A 156 -1.64 2.43 -19.60
C ALA A 156 -1.19 3.20 -18.34
N SER A 157 -1.99 4.18 -17.87
CA SER A 157 -1.71 4.90 -16.62
C SER A 157 -2.22 4.16 -15.39
N LEU A 158 -3.24 3.31 -15.55
CA LEU A 158 -3.81 2.49 -14.49
C LEU A 158 -2.97 1.26 -14.20
N ASN A 159 -2.08 0.81 -15.09
CA ASN A 159 -1.20 -0.34 -14.85
C ASN A 159 -1.96 -1.58 -14.31
N GLY A 160 -3.15 -1.84 -14.83
CA GLY A 160 -4.00 -2.97 -14.42
C GLY A 160 -4.86 -2.74 -13.17
N TYR A 161 -4.77 -1.60 -12.49
CA TYR A 161 -5.69 -1.24 -11.40
C TYR A 161 -7.07 -0.86 -11.94
N THR A 162 -8.13 -1.29 -11.25
CA THR A 162 -9.50 -0.85 -11.53
C THR A 162 -9.93 0.17 -10.46
N PRO A 163 -10.43 1.35 -10.84
CA PRO A 163 -10.93 2.33 -9.86
C PRO A 163 -12.15 1.81 -9.10
N TYR A 164 -12.22 2.10 -7.80
CA TYR A 164 -13.40 1.86 -6.97
C TYR A 164 -14.39 3.02 -7.05
N ALA A 165 -15.70 2.72 -7.02
CA ALA A 165 -16.76 3.71 -6.87
C ALA A 165 -17.99 3.11 -6.15
N GLY A 166 -18.83 3.96 -5.58
CA GLY A 166 -20.07 3.55 -4.90
C GLY A 166 -19.83 2.55 -3.77
N GLU A 167 -20.63 1.47 -3.74
CA GLU A 167 -20.60 0.45 -2.69
C GLU A 167 -19.21 -0.20 -2.51
N GLU A 168 -18.43 -0.38 -3.58
CA GLU A 168 -17.09 -0.95 -3.50
C GLU A 168 -16.12 -0.02 -2.77
N LEU A 169 -16.23 1.29 -3.03
CA LEU A 169 -15.42 2.29 -2.33
C LEU A 169 -15.81 2.38 -0.85
N GLU A 170 -17.10 2.35 -0.54
CA GLU A 170 -17.58 2.34 0.85
C GLU A 170 -17.11 1.10 1.60
N ALA A 171 -17.19 -0.08 0.98
CA ALA A 171 -16.72 -1.33 1.55
C ALA A 171 -15.22 -1.27 1.85
N ALA A 172 -14.42 -0.77 0.90
CA ALA A 172 -12.98 -0.59 1.09
C ALA A 172 -12.68 0.42 2.23
N ILE A 173 -13.37 1.57 2.28
CA ILE A 173 -13.23 2.54 3.37
C ILE A 173 -13.55 1.89 4.72
N ASN A 174 -14.65 1.15 4.81
CA ASN A 174 -15.04 0.49 6.05
C ASN A 174 -14.04 -0.60 6.48
N ALA A 175 -13.45 -1.32 5.53
CA ALA A 175 -12.39 -2.30 5.82
C ALA A 175 -11.17 -1.64 6.49
N THR A 176 -10.79 -0.41 6.10
CA THR A 176 -9.68 0.29 6.77
C THR A 176 -9.99 0.70 8.21
N LYS A 177 -11.27 0.83 8.57
CA LYS A 177 -11.73 1.16 9.93
C LYS A 177 -11.89 -0.07 10.82
N ALA A 178 -11.83 -1.28 10.24
CA ALA A 178 -12.18 -2.53 10.91
C ALA A 178 -11.09 -3.10 11.83
N MET A 179 -9.97 -2.39 12.04
CA MET A 179 -8.92 -2.80 12.96
C MET A 179 -9.47 -2.84 14.40
N SER A 180 -9.22 -3.96 15.10
CA SER A 180 -9.64 -4.12 16.50
C SER A 180 -8.91 -3.14 17.42
N GLU A 181 -9.48 -2.82 18.59
CA GLU A 181 -8.81 -1.96 19.58
C GLU A 181 -7.50 -2.60 20.08
N ASP A 182 -7.44 -3.93 20.17
CA ASP A 182 -6.23 -4.66 20.54
C ASP A 182 -5.13 -4.51 19.47
N ASP A 183 -5.47 -4.63 18.19
CA ASP A 183 -4.52 -4.44 17.08
C ASP A 183 -4.05 -2.98 16.99
N LYS A 184 -4.95 -2.02 17.22
CA LYS A 184 -4.60 -0.59 17.29
C LYS A 184 -3.61 -0.32 18.42
N THR A 185 -3.90 -0.84 19.61
CA THR A 185 -3.02 -0.70 20.78
C THR A 185 -1.66 -1.33 20.50
N TRP A 186 -1.65 -2.53 19.91
CA TRP A 186 -0.41 -3.19 19.51
C TRP A 186 0.40 -2.35 18.51
N LEU A 187 -0.25 -1.78 17.50
CA LEU A 187 0.40 -0.95 16.49
C LEU A 187 1.00 0.31 17.11
N GLN A 188 0.26 0.99 17.97
CA GLN A 188 0.75 2.17 18.71
C GLN A 188 1.96 1.80 19.58
N ASP A 189 1.89 0.71 20.34
CA ASP A 189 2.99 0.22 21.18
C ASP A 189 4.21 -0.18 20.36
N PHE A 190 4.00 -0.80 19.20
CA PHE A 190 5.08 -1.15 18.28
C PHE A 190 5.77 0.11 17.78
N LEU A 191 5.02 1.09 17.28
CA LEU A 191 5.58 2.34 16.75
C LEU A 191 6.25 3.18 17.85
N ALA A 192 5.69 3.22 19.06
CA ALA A 192 6.26 3.92 20.20
C ALA A 192 7.59 3.30 20.63
N ARG A 193 7.66 1.96 20.75
CA ARG A 193 8.87 1.26 21.19
C ARG A 193 9.96 1.21 20.12
N ALA A 194 9.59 0.91 18.88
CA ALA A 194 10.55 0.73 17.79
C ALA A 194 11.04 2.05 17.20
N TYR A 195 10.20 3.09 17.19
CA TYR A 195 10.48 4.33 16.47
C TYR A 195 10.24 5.61 17.29
N GLY A 196 9.88 5.51 18.57
CA GLY A 196 9.68 6.67 19.43
C GLY A 196 8.45 7.51 19.09
N ALA A 197 7.48 6.93 18.37
CA ALA A 197 6.22 7.59 18.06
C ALA A 197 5.44 7.94 19.34
N ARG A 198 4.67 9.03 19.29
CA ARG A 198 3.80 9.48 20.39
C ARG A 198 2.38 9.58 19.88
N PHE A 199 1.46 9.05 20.66
CA PHE A 199 0.03 9.06 20.40
C PHE A 199 -0.64 9.82 21.54
N GLU A 200 -1.67 10.60 21.23
CA GLU A 200 -2.49 11.35 22.20
C GLU A 200 -3.65 10.50 22.69
#